data_AF-A0A3N9UV92-F1
#
_entry.id   AF-A0A3N9UV92-F1
#
_cell.length_a   1.000
_cell.length_b   1.000
_cell.length_c   1.000
_cell.angle_alpha   90.00
_cell.angle_beta   90.00
_cell.angle_gamma   90.00
#
_symmetry.space_group_name_H-M   'P 1'
#
loop_
_entity.id
_entity.type
_entity.pdbx_description
1 polymer ?
#
loop_
_entity_poly.entity_id
_entity_poly.type
_entity_poly.pdbx_seq_one_letter_code
_entity_poly.pdbx_strand_id
1 'polypeptide(L)'
;MRIVEIFNSLQGEGPAMGRPATFVRLAGCNLRCSGCDTDHTHWTEMAIPVVAKMIAGDRVIITGGEPTLQLSELSELIYLLKAHGKEIHVETNGTNIIPETVLKEIHCVVVSPK
;
A
#
# COMPACT_ATOMS: atom_id res chain seq x y z
N MET A 1 1.24 -5.80 -11.24
CA MET A 1 1.62 -4.96 -10.08
C MET A 1 3.02 -5.32 -9.63
N ARG A 2 3.89 -4.33 -9.42
CA ARG A 2 5.29 -4.51 -9.01
C ARG A 2 5.41 -4.44 -7.50
N ILE A 3 5.77 -5.57 -6.90
CA ILE A 3 5.81 -5.80 -5.46
C ILE A 3 7.26 -5.96 -5.01
N VAL A 4 7.67 -5.21 -3.99
CA VAL A 4 8.96 -5.39 -3.30
C VAL A 4 8.82 -6.55 -2.31
N GLU A 5 7.82 -6.48 -1.43
CA GLU A 5 7.58 -7.51 -0.42
C GLU A 5 6.13 -7.50 0.07
N ILE A 6 5.69 -8.65 0.59
CA ILE A 6 4.43 -8.81 1.32
C ILE A 6 4.74 -9.58 2.60
N PHE A 7 4.41 -9.02 3.75
CA PHE A 7 4.69 -9.64 5.05
C PHE A 7 3.64 -9.27 6.10
N ASN A 8 3.58 -10.03 7.19
CA ASN A 8 2.67 -9.78 8.30
C ASN A 8 3.45 -9.23 9.49
N SER A 9 2.96 -8.15 10.10
CA SER A 9 3.56 -7.55 11.29
C SER A 9 2.51 -6.74 12.07
N LEU A 10 2.96 -6.01 13.09
CA LEU A 10 2.18 -4.94 13.73
C LEU A 10 2.50 -3.62 13.05
N GLN A 11 1.49 -2.77 12.86
CA GLN A 11 1.71 -1.40 12.40
C GLN A 11 2.56 -0.63 13.41
N GLY A 12 3.64 -0.02 12.96
CA GLY A 12 4.57 0.73 13.79
C GLY A 12 4.19 2.20 13.96
N GLU A 13 3.37 2.75 13.06
CA GLU A 13 3.14 4.19 12.97
C GLU A 13 1.66 4.56 12.75
N GLY A 14 1.35 5.84 12.96
CA GLY A 14 0.05 6.42 12.63
C GLY A 14 -1.13 5.88 13.45
N PRO A 15 -2.36 6.08 12.98
CA PRO A 15 -3.59 5.77 13.74
C PRO A 15 -3.80 4.29 14.06
N ALA A 16 -3.14 3.39 13.33
CA ALA A 16 -3.26 1.95 13.51
C ALA A 16 -2.08 1.31 14.26
N MET A 17 -1.20 2.12 14.86
CA MET A 17 -0.04 1.63 15.62
C MET A 17 -0.41 0.52 16.62
N GLY A 18 0.39 -0.54 16.64
CA GLY A 18 0.21 -1.74 17.48
C GLY A 18 -0.81 -2.74 16.95
N ARG A 19 -1.54 -2.45 15.87
CA ARG A 19 -2.56 -3.36 15.33
C ARG A 19 -1.96 -4.29 14.26
N PRO A 20 -2.30 -5.59 14.22
CA PRO A 20 -1.80 -6.54 13.21
C PRO A 20 -2.24 -6.16 11.79
N ALA A 21 -1.34 -6.27 10.81
CA ALA A 21 -1.64 -6.00 9.41
C ALA A 21 -0.76 -6.84 8.46
N THR A 22 -1.29 -7.11 7.27
CA THR A 22 -0.47 -7.50 6.12
C THR A 22 0.03 -6.24 5.42
N PHE A 23 1.34 -6.09 5.29
CA PHE A 23 1.97 -5.03 4.52
C PHE A 23 2.15 -5.50 3.08
N VAL A 24 1.78 -4.63 2.13
CA VAL A 24 2.00 -4.79 0.70
C VAL A 24 2.88 -3.63 0.26
N ARG A 25 4.18 -3.87 0.09
CA ARG A 25 5.14 -2.85 -0.31
C ARG A 25 5.33 -2.86 -1.82
N LEU A 26 4.99 -1.75 -2.47
CA LEU A 26 5.10 -1.60 -3.92
C LEU A 26 6.48 -1.06 -4.31
N ALA A 27 6.84 -1.26 -5.57
CA ALA A 27 8.10 -0.80 -6.14
C ALA A 27 8.00 0.63 -6.70
N GLY A 28 9.14 1.32 -6.71
CA GLY A 28 9.29 2.68 -7.25
C GLY A 28 8.89 3.80 -6.28
N CYS A 29 9.61 4.93 -6.36
CA CYS A 29 9.29 6.19 -5.70
C CYS A 29 9.65 7.35 -6.63
N ASN A 30 8.88 8.44 -6.59
CA ASN A 30 9.14 9.65 -7.35
C ASN A 30 10.00 10.67 -6.58
N LEU A 31 10.36 10.36 -5.33
CA LEU A 31 11.24 11.17 -4.50
C LEU A 31 12.58 10.47 -4.27
N ARG A 32 13.62 11.25 -3.96
CA ARG A 32 14.95 10.78 -3.55
C ARG A 32 15.31 11.37 -2.19
N CYS A 33 14.52 11.01 -1.18
CA CYS A 33 14.70 11.51 0.18
C CYS A 33 16.06 11.04 0.74
N SER A 34 16.80 11.94 1.39
CA SER A 34 18.12 11.66 1.97
C SER A 34 18.10 10.61 3.09
N GLY A 35 16.96 10.45 3.78
CA GLY A 35 16.75 9.49 4.86
C GLY A 35 15.83 8.31 4.49
N CYS A 36 15.78 7.92 3.21
CA CYS A 36 15.00 6.74 2.81
C CYS A 36 15.74 5.46 3.20
N ASP A 37 15.07 4.61 3.99
CA ASP A 37 15.60 3.37 4.55
C ASP A 37 15.27 2.13 3.71
N THR A 38 14.42 2.28 2.69
CA THR A 38 13.81 1.17 1.96
C THR A 38 14.31 1.14 0.52
N ASP A 39 14.75 -0.04 0.06
CA ASP A 39 15.06 -0.26 -1.35
C ASP A 39 13.78 -0.54 -2.15
N HIS A 40 13.50 0.32 -3.13
CA HIS A 40 12.34 0.22 -4.03
C HIS A 40 12.72 -0.22 -5.45
N THR A 41 13.97 -0.65 -5.66
CA THR A 41 14.56 -0.96 -6.97
C THR A 41 14.65 -2.45 -7.29
N HIS A 42 14.28 -3.33 -6.36
CA HIS A 42 14.17 -4.77 -6.61
C HIS A 42 12.73 -5.21 -6.35
N TRP A 43 12.11 -5.84 -7.35
CA TRP A 43 10.70 -6.21 -7.28
C TRP A 43 10.38 -7.44 -8.11
N THR A 44 9.24 -8.05 -7.82
CA THR A 44 8.62 -9.10 -8.63
C THR A 44 7.30 -8.58 -9.19
N GLU A 45 6.98 -8.96 -10.42
CA GLU A 45 5.64 -8.72 -10.97
C GLU A 45 4.66 -9.78 -10.48
N MET A 46 3.56 -9.32 -9.92
CA MET A 46 2.50 -10.19 -9.42
C MET A 46 1.14 -9.75 -9.98
N ALA A 47 0.31 -10.74 -10.30
CA ALA A 47 -1.08 -10.52 -10.67
C ALA A 47 -1.89 -10.15 -9.42
N ILE A 48 -2.85 -9.24 -9.56
CA ILE A 48 -3.65 -8.71 -8.44
C ILE A 48 -4.40 -9.81 -7.67
N PRO A 49 -5.01 -10.82 -8.32
CA PRO A 49 -5.62 -11.94 -7.58
C PRO A 49 -4.62 -12.75 -6.76
N VAL A 50 -3.34 -12.80 -7.15
CA VAL A 50 -2.28 -13.46 -6.38
C VAL A 50 -1.93 -12.63 -5.16
N VAL A 51 -1.74 -11.32 -5.33
CA VAL A 51 -1.50 -10.39 -4.20
C VAL A 51 -2.65 -10.45 -3.19
N ALA A 52 -3.90 -10.41 -3.65
CA ALA A 52 -5.07 -10.47 -2.78
C ALA A 52 -5.14 -11.78 -1.96
N LYS A 53 -4.77 -12.92 -2.55
CA LYS A 53 -4.72 -14.21 -1.86
C LYS A 53 -3.64 -14.28 -0.76
N MET A 54 -2.59 -13.46 -0.84
CA MET A 54 -1.53 -13.43 0.17
C MET A 54 -1.90 -12.62 1.42
N ILE A 55 -3.02 -11.89 1.39
CA ILE A 55 -3.49 -11.09 2.52
C ILE A 55 -4.26 -11.98 3.50
N ALA A 56 -3.54 -12.44 4.52
CA ALA A 56 -4.05 -13.37 5.53
C ALA A 56 -4.96 -12.69 6.56
N GLY A 57 -4.69 -11.43 6.94
CA GLY A 57 -5.42 -10.69 7.96
C GLY A 57 -6.54 -9.79 7.40
N ASP A 58 -7.31 -9.18 8.31
CA ASP A 58 -8.38 -8.24 7.92
C ASP A 58 -7.84 -6.88 7.51
N ARG A 59 -6.70 -6.46 8.07
CA ARG A 59 -6.07 -5.17 7.76
C ARG A 59 -4.94 -5.33 6.77
N VAL A 60 -4.96 -4.49 5.74
CA VAL A 60 -3.88 -4.34 4.77
C VAL A 60 -3.33 -2.92 4.83
N ILE A 61 -2.00 -2.81 4.82
CA ILE A 61 -1.30 -1.54 4.65
C ILE A 61 -0.59 -1.61 3.31
N ILE A 62 -1.05 -0.79 2.36
CA ILE A 62 -0.43 -0.66 1.04
C ILE A 62 0.50 0.55 1.07
N THR A 63 1.78 0.30 0.81
CA THR A 63 2.86 1.28 1.01
C THR A 63 3.94 1.12 -0.07
N GLY A 64 5.00 1.91 -0.01
CA GLY A 64 6.28 1.71 -0.69
C GLY A 64 6.30 1.94 -2.21
N GLY A 65 7.42 2.37 -2.79
CA GLY A 65 7.92 3.67 -2.41
C GLY A 65 6.74 4.63 -2.42
N GLU A 66 6.35 5.14 -3.58
CA GLU A 66 5.09 5.87 -3.71
C GLU A 66 4.01 4.99 -4.35
N PRO A 67 2.99 4.51 -3.60
CA PRO A 67 2.02 3.55 -4.12
C PRO A 67 1.18 4.11 -5.28
N THR A 68 0.95 5.42 -5.31
CA THR A 68 0.18 6.06 -6.39
C THR A 68 0.90 6.04 -7.75
N LEU A 69 2.18 5.64 -7.82
CA LEU A 69 2.86 5.38 -9.10
C LEU A 69 2.33 4.16 -9.84
N GLN A 70 1.56 3.30 -9.17
CA GLN A 70 0.91 2.12 -9.76
C GLN A 70 -0.62 2.25 -9.63
N LEU A 71 -1.15 3.45 -9.84
CA LEU A 71 -2.55 3.80 -9.52
C LEU A 71 -3.59 2.87 -10.14
N SER A 72 -3.38 2.40 -11.37
CA SER A 72 -4.31 1.47 -12.04
C SER A 72 -4.42 0.15 -11.27
N GLU A 73 -3.30 -0.53 -11.03
CA GLU A 73 -3.29 -1.79 -10.28
C GLU A 73 -3.63 -1.60 -8.80
N LEU A 74 -3.23 -0.47 -8.21
CA LEU A 74 -3.60 -0.09 -6.84
C LEU A 74 -5.12 0.00 -6.70
N SER A 75 -5.78 0.67 -7.64
CA SER A 75 -7.24 0.83 -7.63
C SER A 75 -7.95 -0.52 -7.72
N GLU A 76 -7.52 -1.38 -8.65
CA GLU A 76 -8.09 -2.73 -8.83
C GLU A 76 -7.87 -3.60 -7.57
N LEU A 77 -6.69 -3.55 -6.96
CA LEU A 77 -6.43 -4.24 -5.69
C LEU A 77 -7.34 -3.71 -4.57
N ILE A 78 -7.49 -2.39 -4.43
CA ILE A 78 -8.36 -1.78 -3.41
C ILE A 78 -9.80 -2.26 -3.56
N TYR A 79 -10.36 -2.22 -4.77
CA TYR A 79 -11.74 -2.69 -5.01
C TYR A 79 -11.90 -4.17 -4.68
N LEU A 80 -10.93 -5.01 -5.09
CA LEU A 80 -10.96 -6.43 -4.79
C LEU A 80 -10.92 -6.70 -3.27
N LEU A 81 -10.01 -6.04 -2.54
CA LEU A 81 -9.89 -6.21 -1.10
C LEU A 81 -11.10 -5.68 -0.34
N LYS A 82 -11.67 -4.57 -0.80
CA LYS A 82 -12.89 -4.02 -0.22
C LYS A 82 -14.08 -4.96 -0.40
N ALA A 83 -14.22 -5.58 -1.58
CA ALA A 83 -15.24 -6.59 -1.83
C ALA A 83 -15.08 -7.82 -0.90
N HIS A 84 -13.86 -8.08 -0.43
CA HIS A 84 -13.55 -9.11 0.57
C HIS A 84 -13.57 -8.61 2.03
N GLY A 85 -14.11 -7.40 2.28
CA GLY A 85 -14.31 -6.87 3.63
C GLY A 85 -13.02 -6.44 4.35
N LYS A 86 -11.92 -6.24 3.63
CA LYS A 86 -10.64 -5.84 4.24
C LYS A 86 -10.66 -4.37 4.70
N GLU A 87 -9.99 -4.10 5.83
CA GLU A 87 -9.67 -2.76 6.32
C GLU A 87 -8.41 -2.27 5.58
N ILE A 88 -8.59 -1.31 4.68
CA ILE A 88 -7.53 -0.84 3.76
C ILE A 88 -6.92 0.46 4.25
N HIS A 89 -5.61 0.46 4.41
CA HIS A 89 -4.79 1.63 4.74
C HIS A 89 -3.79 1.88 3.60
N VAL A 90 -3.58 3.15 3.23
CA VAL A 90 -2.60 3.55 2.22
C VAL A 90 -1.63 4.57 2.81
N GLU A 91 -0.33 4.34 2.62
CA GLU A 91 0.74 5.25 3.03
C GLU A 91 1.38 5.90 1.80
N THR A 92 1.33 7.23 1.70
CA THR A 92 1.77 7.99 0.52
C THR A 92 2.56 9.23 0.93
N ASN A 93 3.46 9.68 0.06
CA ASN A 93 4.15 10.97 0.18
C ASN A 93 3.26 12.17 -0.19
N GLY A 94 2.06 11.93 -0.73
CA GLY A 94 1.06 12.96 -1.03
C GLY A 94 1.30 13.77 -2.31
N THR A 95 2.24 13.36 -3.17
CA THR A 95 2.57 14.09 -4.41
C THR A 95 1.60 13.82 -5.56
N ASN A 96 0.85 12.71 -5.52
CA ASN A 96 -0.17 12.40 -6.52
C ASN A 96 -1.56 12.32 -5.87
N ILE A 97 -2.58 12.68 -6.66
CA ILE A 97 -3.97 12.62 -6.23
C ILE A 97 -4.49 11.18 -6.37
N ILE A 98 -5.07 10.64 -5.29
CA ILE A 98 -5.89 9.43 -5.36
C ILE A 98 -7.28 9.85 -5.85
N PRO A 99 -7.81 9.26 -6.94
CA PRO A 99 -9.16 9.58 -7.43
C PRO A 99 -10.22 9.38 -6.35
N GLU A 100 -11.22 10.26 -6.31
CA GLU A 100 -12.27 10.22 -5.28
C GLU A 100 -12.99 8.86 -5.22
N THR A 101 -13.18 8.21 -6.36
CA THR A 101 -13.78 6.87 -6.47
C THR A 101 -12.99 5.80 -5.71
N VAL A 102 -11.66 5.89 -5.73
CA VAL A 102 -10.76 4.97 -5.02
C VAL A 102 -10.65 5.38 -3.56
N LEU A 103 -10.55 6.69 -3.29
CA LEU A 103 -10.39 7.24 -1.96
C LEU A 103 -11.54 6.83 -1.02
N LYS A 104 -12.78 6.77 -1.53
CA LYS A 104 -13.97 6.33 -0.77
C LYS A 104 -13.89 4.89 -0.27
N GLU A 105 -13.06 4.06 -0.88
CA GLU A 105 -12.90 2.65 -0.48
C GLU A 105 -11.79 2.43 0.56
N ILE A 106 -10.93 3.44 0.77
CA ILE A 106 -9.82 3.41 1.71
C ILE A 106 -10.31 3.86 3.09
N HIS A 107 -9.94 3.12 4.14
CA HIS A 107 -10.36 3.42 5.51
C HIS A 107 -9.45 4.45 6.18
N CYS A 108 -8.16 4.46 5.82
CA CYS A 108 -7.20 5.44 6.31
C CYS A 108 -6.16 5.73 5.23
N VAL A 109 -5.91 7.02 4.97
CA VAL A 109 -4.76 7.46 4.17
C VAL A 109 -3.81 8.18 5.10
N VAL A 110 -2.61 7.65 5.26
CA VAL A 110 -1.52 8.31 5.97
C VAL A 110 -0.67 9.02 4.94
N VAL A 111 -0.65 10.35 5.04
CA VAL A 111 0.19 11.19 4.17
C VAL A 111 1.42 11.61 4.96
N SER A 112 2.61 11.32 4.44
CA SER A 112 3.89 11.75 5.01
C SER A 112 4.60 12.68 4.02
N PRO A 113 4.29 14.00 4.05
CA PRO A 113 4.96 14.97 3.20
C PRO A 113 6.47 14.96 3.46
N LYS A 114 7.26 15.09 2.39
CA LYS A 114 8.72 15.13 2.44
C LYS A 114 9.23 16.48 1.95
#